data_AF-A0A962PHU9-F1
#
_entry.id   AF-A0A962PHU9-F1
#
_cell.length_a   1.000
_cell.length_b   1.000
_cell.length_c   1.000
_cell.angle_alpha   90.00
_cell.angle_beta   90.00
_cell.angle_gamma   90.00
#
_symmetry.space_group_name_H-M   'P 1'
#
loop_
_entity.id
_entity.type
_entity.pdbx_description
1 polymer ?
#
loop_
_entity_poly.entity_id
_entity_poly.type
_entity_poly.pdbx_seq_one_letter_code
_entity_poly.pdbx_strand_id
1 'polypeptide(L)'
;MADDNEALVGLIEANRGRAKFSGHGRSLGAAGYRVASDHPENCEFLGEPGQSIALSPPQGGFESILIGAAWDNVIVEESGILGRWFKKVRKIGVDLDIGCLYELQNGKRGAIQAFGEKFGDFENVPYISLSGDERTGDKEGHDEYLLINGHKWSELKRILVYIYIYKGVPNWSAIKPQVVIDVPGENDLYVTLNVYDDNLAVCAVGELENVRGGIRLTNRTEYFPGHEEMDRAYGFGLDWGDGTKPPL
;
A
#
# COMPACT_ATOMS: atom_id res chain seq x y z
N MET A 1 7.87 -34.82 14.42
CA MET A 1 6.65 -34.07 14.76
C MET A 1 6.96 -33.07 15.88
N ALA A 2 7.72 -32.01 15.57
CA ALA A 2 8.13 -31.01 16.56
C ALA A 2 8.45 -29.61 15.95
N ASP A 3 7.86 -29.24 14.80
CA ASP A 3 8.17 -27.94 14.13
C ASP A 3 7.00 -26.94 14.09
N ASP A 4 5.75 -27.41 14.24
CA ASP A 4 4.56 -26.53 14.09
C ASP A 4 4.35 -25.55 15.25
N ASN A 5 5.04 -25.74 16.38
CA ASN A 5 4.85 -24.94 17.58
C ASN A 5 5.74 -23.68 17.62
N GLU A 6 6.90 -23.69 16.97
CA GLU A 6 7.81 -22.53 16.96
C GLU A 6 7.29 -21.39 16.08
N ALA A 7 6.65 -21.71 14.95
CA ALA A 7 6.03 -20.72 14.08
C ALA A 7 4.85 -20.01 14.77
N LEU A 8 4.03 -20.77 15.50
CA LEU A 8 2.92 -20.23 16.30
C LEU A 8 3.43 -19.38 17.46
N VAL A 9 4.51 -19.80 18.11
CA VAL A 9 5.19 -19.03 19.17
C VAL A 9 5.76 -17.72 18.61
N GLY A 10 6.38 -17.73 17.42
CA GLY A 10 6.85 -16.53 16.73
C GLY A 10 5.71 -15.56 16.34
N LEU A 11 4.57 -16.08 15.90
CA LEU A 11 3.34 -15.31 15.64
C LEU A 11 2.77 -14.68 16.91
N ILE A 12 2.78 -15.41 18.03
CA ILE A 12 2.34 -14.91 19.34
C ILE A 12 3.30 -13.84 19.85
N GLU A 13 4.60 -14.00 19.64
CA GLU A 13 5.62 -13.02 20.06
C GLU A 13 5.59 -11.75 19.21
N ALA A 14 5.41 -11.85 17.89
CA ALA A 14 5.22 -10.70 17.00
C ALA A 14 3.96 -9.89 17.37
N ASN A 15 2.85 -10.59 17.65
CA ASN A 15 1.62 -9.95 18.14
C ASN A 15 1.77 -9.37 19.56
N ARG A 16 2.58 -9.99 20.42
CA ARG A 16 2.86 -9.49 21.78
C ARG A 16 3.77 -8.26 21.76
N GLY A 17 4.67 -8.14 20.79
CA GLY A 17 5.43 -6.92 20.50
C GLY A 17 4.52 -5.74 20.17
N ARG A 18 3.51 -5.97 19.31
CA ARG A 18 2.44 -5.00 18.99
C ARG A 18 1.65 -4.57 20.23
N ALA A 19 1.28 -5.52 21.10
CA ALA A 19 0.54 -5.25 22.33
C ALA A 19 1.37 -4.57 23.44
N LYS A 20 2.69 -4.73 23.45
CA LYS A 20 3.59 -4.01 24.37
C LYS A 20 3.89 -2.59 23.90
N PHE A 21 4.03 -2.38 22.60
CA PHE A 21 4.25 -1.05 22.02
C PHE A 21 3.03 -0.12 22.20
N SER A 22 1.81 -0.68 22.22
CA SER A 22 0.58 0.05 22.50
C SER A 22 0.36 0.42 23.98
N GLY A 23 1.23 -0.01 24.90
CA GLY A 23 1.02 0.09 26.35
C GLY A 23 1.77 1.21 27.08
N HIS A 24 2.64 1.98 26.41
CA HIS A 24 3.45 3.00 27.07
C HIS A 24 2.91 4.42 26.79
N GLY A 25 2.21 4.99 27.79
CA GLY A 25 1.96 6.43 27.89
C GLY A 25 1.05 7.02 26.82
N ARG A 26 -0.27 7.05 27.07
CA ARG A 26 -1.30 7.76 26.25
C ARG A 26 -1.25 7.50 24.72
N SER A 27 -0.59 6.45 24.26
CA SER A 27 -0.58 6.01 22.86
C SER A 27 -1.91 5.32 22.51
N LEU A 28 -2.73 5.96 21.69
CA LEU A 28 -3.89 5.34 21.04
C LEU A 28 -3.45 4.81 19.67
N GLY A 29 -2.96 3.57 19.62
CA GLY A 29 -2.91 2.80 18.37
C GLY A 29 -4.33 2.34 18.04
N ALA A 30 -5.08 3.14 17.28
CA ALA A 30 -6.37 2.71 16.75
C ALA A 30 -6.11 1.79 15.54
N ALA A 31 -6.70 0.60 15.53
CA ALA A 31 -6.80 -0.17 14.29
C ALA A 31 -7.64 0.63 13.28
N GLY A 32 -7.18 0.71 12.03
CA GLY A 32 -7.91 1.33 10.94
C GLY A 32 -9.12 0.49 10.49
N TYR A 33 -9.92 1.03 9.57
CA TYR A 33 -11.07 0.32 9.01
C TYR A 33 -10.61 -0.71 7.98
N ARG A 34 -11.22 -1.91 7.89
CA ARG A 34 -10.78 -2.99 7.00
C ARG A 34 -11.90 -3.47 6.08
N VAL A 35 -11.58 -3.75 4.82
CA VAL A 35 -12.53 -4.25 3.81
C VAL A 35 -11.92 -5.36 2.96
N ALA A 36 -12.70 -6.40 2.65
CA ALA A 36 -12.29 -7.47 1.75
C ALA A 36 -12.33 -7.06 0.28
N SER A 37 -11.42 -7.61 -0.53
CA SER A 37 -11.41 -7.40 -1.98
C SER A 37 -12.45 -8.33 -2.62
N ASP A 38 -13.27 -7.80 -3.53
CA ASP A 38 -14.28 -8.56 -4.29
C ASP A 38 -13.85 -8.87 -5.74
N HIS A 39 -12.55 -8.70 -6.06
CA HIS A 39 -12.03 -8.88 -7.41
C HIS A 39 -11.94 -10.35 -7.83
N PRO A 40 -12.45 -10.75 -9.01
CA PRO A 40 -12.52 -12.15 -9.42
C PRO A 40 -11.16 -12.79 -9.71
N GLU A 41 -10.14 -11.99 -10.03
CA GLU A 41 -8.76 -12.45 -10.29
C GLU A 41 -7.88 -12.41 -9.04
N ASN A 42 -8.42 -11.98 -7.89
CA ASN A 42 -7.63 -11.95 -6.67
C ASN A 42 -7.29 -13.36 -6.21
N CYS A 43 -6.05 -13.55 -5.75
CA CYS A 43 -5.61 -14.80 -5.15
C CYS A 43 -6.52 -15.15 -3.96
N GLU A 44 -7.07 -16.37 -3.93
CA GLU A 44 -7.98 -16.84 -2.87
C GLU A 44 -7.36 -16.67 -1.46
N PHE A 45 -6.03 -16.75 -1.37
CA PHE A 45 -5.28 -16.61 -0.11
C PHE A 45 -5.06 -15.16 0.34
N LEU A 46 -5.54 -14.18 -0.41
CA LEU A 46 -5.40 -12.75 -0.12
C LEU A 46 -6.73 -12.00 -0.32
N GLY A 47 -7.87 -12.70 -0.28
CA GLY A 47 -9.20 -12.09 -0.39
C GLY A 47 -9.58 -11.25 0.82
N GLU A 48 -9.14 -11.65 2.02
CA GLU A 48 -9.55 -11.06 3.30
C GLU A 48 -8.40 -10.30 3.99
N PRO A 49 -8.68 -9.16 4.64
CA PRO A 49 -7.69 -8.41 5.41
C PRO A 49 -7.05 -9.25 6.52
N GLY A 50 -5.71 -9.27 6.53
CA GLY A 50 -4.90 -10.02 7.47
C GLY A 50 -4.48 -11.40 6.98
N GLN A 51 -5.02 -11.89 5.85
CA GLN A 51 -4.47 -13.08 5.20
C GLN A 51 -3.09 -12.81 4.62
N SER A 52 -2.26 -13.86 4.57
CA SER A 52 -0.89 -13.75 4.10
C SER A 52 -0.46 -14.98 3.32
N ILE A 53 0.41 -14.76 2.34
CA ILE A 53 1.16 -15.81 1.66
C ILE A 53 2.65 -15.71 1.99
N ALA A 54 3.35 -16.83 1.91
CA ALA A 54 4.79 -16.89 2.10
C ALA A 54 5.45 -17.35 0.80
N LEU A 55 6.40 -16.57 0.32
CA LEU A 55 7.15 -16.80 -0.90
C LEU A 55 8.58 -17.15 -0.53
N SER A 56 9.04 -18.30 -1.03
CA SER A 56 10.43 -18.71 -0.86
C SER A 56 11.29 -18.07 -1.94
N PRO A 57 12.55 -17.70 -1.64
CA PRO A 57 13.44 -17.14 -2.65
C PRO A 57 13.71 -18.18 -3.74
N PRO A 58 13.63 -17.82 -5.03
CA PRO A 58 13.98 -18.72 -6.12
C PRO A 58 15.50 -18.96 -6.15
N GLN A 59 15.94 -19.89 -7.00
CA GLN A 59 17.35 -20.18 -7.20
C GLN A 59 18.05 -18.96 -7.81
N GLY A 60 18.82 -18.22 -7.00
CA GLY A 60 19.44 -16.94 -7.39
C GLY A 60 18.94 -15.73 -6.60
N GLY A 61 17.94 -15.90 -5.72
CA GLY A 61 17.29 -14.81 -4.99
C GLY A 61 16.19 -14.16 -5.82
N PHE A 62 15.43 -13.25 -5.20
CA PHE A 62 14.34 -12.56 -5.89
C PHE A 62 14.86 -11.64 -6.99
N GLU A 63 14.11 -11.55 -8.09
CA GLU A 63 14.25 -10.51 -9.11
C GLU A 63 13.54 -9.22 -8.66
N SER A 64 13.46 -8.22 -9.53
CA SER A 64 12.74 -6.98 -9.25
C SER A 64 11.26 -7.24 -8.96
N ILE A 65 10.75 -6.71 -7.85
CA ILE A 65 9.33 -6.79 -7.50
C ILE A 65 8.66 -5.49 -7.93
N LEU A 66 7.58 -5.58 -8.71
CA LEU A 66 6.83 -4.44 -9.21
C LEU A 66 5.52 -4.32 -8.42
N ILE A 67 5.23 -3.12 -7.95
CA ILE A 67 3.96 -2.82 -7.28
C ILE A 67 3.34 -1.66 -8.01
N GLY A 68 2.34 -1.94 -8.84
CA GLY A 68 1.66 -0.97 -9.68
C GLY A 68 0.30 -0.59 -9.10
N ALA A 69 -0.02 0.69 -9.13
CA ALA A 69 -1.39 1.17 -9.00
C ALA A 69 -1.94 1.47 -10.40
N ALA A 70 -3.15 1.02 -10.67
CA ALA A 70 -3.92 1.41 -11.84
C ALA A 70 -5.30 1.89 -11.38
N TRP A 71 -5.76 3.03 -11.90
CA TRP A 71 -7.10 3.51 -11.60
C TRP A 71 -7.72 4.18 -12.81
N ASP A 72 -9.02 3.95 -13.00
CA ASP A 72 -9.78 4.66 -14.00
C ASP A 72 -10.23 6.01 -13.47
N ASN A 73 -10.10 7.05 -14.29
CA ASN A 73 -10.67 8.35 -14.01
C ASN A 73 -12.20 8.27 -13.86
N VAL A 74 -12.74 8.79 -12.75
CA VAL A 74 -14.19 8.77 -12.49
C VAL A 74 -14.92 9.75 -13.41
N ILE A 75 -15.80 9.20 -14.24
CA ILE A 75 -16.77 9.97 -15.02
C ILE A 75 -18.07 10.02 -14.21
N VAL A 76 -18.40 11.17 -13.63
CA VAL A 76 -19.67 11.36 -12.92
C VAL A 76 -20.69 11.99 -13.86
N GLU A 77 -21.80 11.28 -14.08
CA GLU A 77 -22.98 11.81 -14.77
C GLU A 77 -23.91 12.51 -13.76
N GLU A 78 -23.99 13.85 -13.78
CA GLU A 78 -24.99 14.58 -13.00
C GLU A 78 -26.40 14.37 -13.58
N SER A 79 -27.22 13.56 -12.91
CA SER A 79 -28.65 13.44 -13.21
C SER A 79 -29.47 14.48 -12.44
N GLY A 80 -29.39 15.75 -12.86
CA GLY A 80 -30.26 16.82 -12.38
C GLY A 80 -31.63 16.82 -13.08
N ILE A 81 -32.71 17.05 -12.33
CA ILE A 81 -34.12 17.04 -12.78
C ILE A 81 -34.41 18.11 -13.86
N LEU A 82 -33.51 19.08 -14.07
CA LEU A 82 -33.58 20.11 -15.12
C LEU A 82 -32.76 19.76 -16.39
N GLY A 83 -32.03 18.64 -16.39
CA GLY A 83 -30.91 18.37 -17.32
C GLY A 83 -31.23 17.52 -18.56
N ARG A 84 -32.50 17.31 -18.92
CA ARG A 84 -32.88 16.38 -20.01
C ARG A 84 -32.41 16.81 -21.42
N TRP A 85 -31.76 17.97 -21.56
CA TRP A 85 -31.28 18.51 -22.84
C TRP A 85 -29.78 18.84 -22.89
N PHE A 86 -29.02 18.72 -21.79
CA PHE A 86 -27.57 18.93 -21.80
C PHE A 86 -26.87 17.94 -20.87
N LYS A 87 -26.44 16.80 -21.41
CA LYS A 87 -25.53 15.88 -20.73
C LYS A 87 -24.15 16.52 -20.65
N LYS A 88 -23.83 17.17 -19.53
CA LYS A 88 -22.45 17.58 -19.23
C LYS A 88 -21.75 16.44 -18.52
N VAL A 89 -20.83 15.80 -19.22
CA VAL A 89 -19.89 14.84 -18.65
C VAL A 89 -18.80 15.63 -17.93
N ARG A 90 -18.63 15.44 -16.62
CA ARG A 90 -17.54 16.06 -15.86
C ARG A 90 -16.57 14.96 -15.43
N LYS A 91 -15.35 14.98 -15.97
CA LYS A 91 -14.22 14.18 -15.45
C LYS A 91 -13.91 14.75 -14.06
N ILE A 92 -14.14 13.97 -13.00
CA ILE A 92 -13.65 14.34 -11.68
C ILE A 92 -12.21 13.84 -11.63
N GLY A 93 -11.26 14.76 -11.82
CA GLY A 93 -9.84 14.44 -11.67
C GLY A 93 -9.57 14.07 -10.23
N VAL A 94 -9.27 12.78 -10.00
CA VAL A 94 -8.78 12.27 -8.73
C VAL A 94 -7.29 12.04 -8.92
N ASP A 95 -6.49 12.70 -8.08
CA ASP A 95 -5.05 12.48 -7.98
C ASP A 95 -4.83 11.40 -6.92
N LEU A 96 -4.64 10.17 -7.39
CA LEU A 96 -4.35 9.00 -6.56
C LEU A 96 -2.87 8.68 -6.69
N ASP A 97 -2.20 8.49 -5.57
CA ASP A 97 -0.78 8.26 -5.51
C ASP A 97 -0.47 6.92 -4.84
N ILE A 98 0.63 6.28 -5.23
CA ILE A 98 1.22 5.15 -4.51
C ILE A 98 2.45 5.57 -3.71
N GLY A 99 2.61 4.97 -2.54
CA GLY A 99 3.79 5.14 -1.70
C GLY A 99 4.08 3.92 -0.85
N CYS A 100 5.21 3.95 -0.15
CA CYS A 100 5.51 2.94 0.86
C CYS A 100 6.28 3.50 2.05
N LEU A 101 6.12 2.83 3.20
CA LEU A 101 7.03 2.95 4.33
C LEU A 101 7.98 1.76 4.29
N TYR A 102 9.26 1.99 4.57
CA TYR A 102 10.26 0.92 4.59
C TYR A 102 11.04 0.91 5.91
N GLU A 103 11.50 -0.28 6.30
CA GLU A 103 12.49 -0.50 7.35
C GLU A 103 13.58 -1.42 6.79
N LEU A 104 14.84 -0.99 6.89
CA LEU A 104 16.00 -1.81 6.56
C LEU A 104 16.40 -2.68 7.75
N GLN A 105 17.16 -3.75 7.50
CA GLN A 105 17.66 -4.63 8.57
C GLN A 105 18.54 -3.89 9.59
N ASN A 106 19.21 -2.81 9.18
CA ASN A 106 19.99 -1.96 10.07
C ASN A 106 19.14 -0.99 10.93
N GLY A 107 17.81 -1.04 10.80
CA GLY A 107 16.87 -0.21 11.56
C GLY A 107 16.58 1.17 10.95
N LYS A 108 17.25 1.56 9.85
CA LYS A 108 16.91 2.79 9.12
C LYS A 108 15.51 2.66 8.52
N ARG A 109 14.70 3.69 8.68
CA ARG A 109 13.32 3.76 8.20
C ARG A 109 13.11 5.00 7.36
N GLY A 110 12.09 4.96 6.51
CA GLY A 110 11.70 6.11 5.71
C GLY A 110 10.41 5.87 4.95
N ALA A 111 10.03 6.85 4.16
CA ALA A 111 8.89 6.81 3.26
C ALA A 111 9.36 7.11 1.83
N ILE A 112 8.76 6.44 0.86
CA ILE A 112 8.84 6.74 -0.57
C ILE A 112 7.44 7.14 -1.02
N GLN A 113 7.35 8.29 -1.68
CA GLN A 113 6.10 8.89 -2.13
C GLN A 113 6.44 10.12 -3.01
N ALA A 114 5.57 10.41 -3.97
CA ALA A 114 5.69 11.60 -4.81
C ALA A 114 5.67 12.90 -3.97
N PHE A 115 4.86 12.91 -2.91
CA PHE A 115 4.79 14.01 -1.96
C PHE A 115 6.10 14.19 -1.16
N GLY A 116 6.67 15.40 -1.24
CA GLY A 116 7.98 15.70 -0.65
C GLY A 116 9.16 15.15 -1.45
N GLU A 117 8.92 14.76 -2.71
CA GLU A 117 9.93 14.35 -3.71
C GLU A 117 10.82 13.20 -3.24
N LYS A 118 10.24 12.25 -2.50
CA LYS A 118 10.94 11.07 -1.97
C LYS A 118 10.80 9.89 -2.92
N PHE A 119 11.45 9.96 -4.07
CA PHE A 119 11.34 8.93 -5.11
C PHE A 119 12.19 7.68 -4.86
N GLY A 120 13.14 7.72 -3.94
CA GLY A 120 14.02 6.58 -3.66
C GLY A 120 15.05 6.33 -4.77
N ASP A 121 15.66 5.14 -4.75
CA ASP A 121 16.68 4.69 -5.69
C ASP A 121 16.66 3.15 -5.72
N PHE A 122 16.69 2.57 -6.91
CA PHE A 122 16.62 1.12 -7.11
C PHE A 122 17.97 0.42 -6.84
N GLU A 123 19.08 1.07 -7.15
CA GLU A 123 20.43 0.50 -7.03
C GLU A 123 21.10 0.86 -5.69
N ASN A 124 20.73 2.01 -5.13
CA ASN A 124 21.24 2.51 -3.85
C ASN A 124 20.19 2.42 -2.75
N VAL A 125 20.62 2.47 -1.48
CA VAL A 125 19.69 2.54 -0.34
C VAL A 125 18.66 3.65 -0.57
N PRO A 126 17.34 3.35 -0.55
CA PRO A 126 16.69 2.21 0.12
C PRO A 126 16.41 0.96 -0.74
N TYR A 127 16.90 0.88 -1.98
CA TYR A 127 16.67 -0.22 -2.93
C TYR A 127 15.21 -0.35 -3.40
N ILE A 128 14.50 0.78 -3.33
CA ILE A 128 13.12 0.93 -3.73
C ILE A 128 13.04 2.27 -4.46
N SER A 129 12.41 2.29 -5.63
CA SER A 129 12.17 3.52 -6.41
C SER A 129 10.70 3.66 -6.78
N LEU A 130 10.20 4.90 -6.79
CA LEU A 130 8.90 5.28 -7.35
C LEU A 130 9.11 5.77 -8.79
N SER A 131 8.23 5.36 -9.71
CA SER A 131 8.28 5.69 -11.14
C SER A 131 8.22 7.19 -11.46
N GLY A 132 7.70 7.98 -10.53
CA GLY A 132 7.40 9.40 -10.70
C GLY A 132 5.99 9.70 -10.20
N ASP A 133 5.55 10.94 -10.40
CA ASP A 133 4.21 11.42 -10.06
C ASP A 133 3.35 11.50 -11.34
N GLU A 134 2.38 10.61 -11.50
CA GLU A 134 1.48 10.56 -12.66
C GLU A 134 0.06 11.03 -12.28
N ARG A 135 -0.22 12.28 -12.62
CA ARG A 135 -1.43 12.99 -12.14
C ARG A 135 -2.60 12.95 -13.12
N THR A 136 -2.48 12.26 -14.26
CA THR A 136 -3.49 12.28 -15.33
C THR A 136 -4.36 11.03 -15.39
N GLY A 137 -3.85 9.87 -14.94
CA GLY A 137 -4.56 8.59 -15.06
C GLY A 137 -4.92 8.22 -16.51
N ASP A 138 -4.13 8.70 -17.48
CA ASP A 138 -4.38 8.57 -18.92
C ASP A 138 -3.27 7.76 -19.62
N LYS A 139 -2.43 7.01 -18.87
CA LYS A 139 -1.37 6.16 -19.44
C LYS A 139 -1.89 4.75 -19.75
N GLU A 140 -1.40 4.15 -20.83
CA GLU A 140 -1.55 2.71 -21.05
C GLU A 140 -0.59 1.96 -20.10
N GLY A 141 -1.13 1.13 -19.20
CA GLY A 141 -0.35 0.36 -18.21
C GLY A 141 -0.60 0.79 -16.77
N HIS A 142 0.43 0.76 -15.92
CA HIS A 142 0.36 1.31 -14.56
C HIS A 142 0.59 2.83 -14.61
N ASP A 143 -0.29 3.59 -13.95
CA ASP A 143 -0.17 5.04 -13.86
C ASP A 143 1.05 5.41 -12.98
N GLU A 144 1.17 4.75 -11.81
CA GLU A 144 2.35 4.83 -10.93
C GLU A 144 2.75 3.44 -10.43
N TYR A 145 4.05 3.22 -10.22
CA TYR A 145 4.56 1.98 -9.66
C TYR A 145 5.79 2.17 -8.77
N LEU A 146 5.90 1.31 -7.76
CA LEU A 146 7.12 1.08 -7.00
C LEU A 146 7.89 -0.09 -7.61
N LEU A 147 9.21 0.05 -7.68
CA LEU A 147 10.12 -1.01 -8.06
C LEU A 147 11.05 -1.31 -6.88
N ILE A 148 11.08 -2.56 -6.44
CA ILE A 148 11.90 -3.03 -5.32
C ILE A 148 12.97 -3.96 -5.85
N ASN A 149 14.23 -3.71 -5.50
CA ASN A 149 15.36 -4.54 -5.94
C ASN A 149 15.42 -5.84 -5.14
N GLY A 150 14.90 -6.94 -5.70
CA GLY A 150 14.89 -8.25 -5.03
C GLY A 150 16.28 -8.82 -4.76
N HIS A 151 17.30 -8.44 -5.53
CA HIS A 151 18.70 -8.81 -5.24
C HIS A 151 19.22 -8.18 -3.95
N LYS A 152 18.54 -7.14 -3.46
CA LYS A 152 18.81 -6.45 -2.19
C LYS A 152 17.78 -6.77 -1.11
N TRP A 153 16.91 -7.77 -1.32
CA TRP A 153 15.87 -8.16 -0.35
C TRP A 153 16.43 -8.45 1.04
N SER A 154 17.65 -9.01 1.13
CA SER A 154 18.33 -9.27 2.40
C SER A 154 18.61 -8.01 3.23
N GLU A 155 18.66 -6.83 2.61
CA GLU A 155 18.86 -5.54 3.29
C GLU A 155 17.53 -4.94 3.80
N LEU A 156 16.41 -5.39 3.25
CA LEU A 156 15.06 -4.95 3.59
C LEU A 156 14.48 -5.82 4.70
N LYS A 157 13.89 -5.20 5.72
CA LYS A 157 13.20 -5.88 6.82
C LYS A 157 11.70 -5.95 6.56
N ARG A 158 11.09 -4.83 6.19
CA ARG A 158 9.67 -4.78 5.81
C ARG A 158 9.34 -3.53 5.00
N ILE A 159 8.30 -3.64 4.19
CA ILE A 159 7.74 -2.59 3.36
C ILE A 159 6.22 -2.59 3.53
N LEU A 160 5.65 -1.45 3.91
CA LEU A 160 4.20 -1.24 3.93
C LEU A 160 3.82 -0.39 2.72
N VAL A 161 3.08 -0.97 1.79
CA VAL A 161 2.56 -0.28 0.61
C VAL A 161 1.24 0.39 0.96
N TYR A 162 1.07 1.62 0.51
CA TYR A 162 -0.17 2.37 0.67
C TYR A 162 -0.49 3.17 -0.59
N ILE A 163 -1.77 3.51 -0.72
CA ILE A 163 -2.24 4.50 -1.68
C ILE A 163 -2.99 5.61 -0.96
N TYR A 164 -3.05 6.79 -1.55
CA TYR A 164 -3.71 7.94 -0.94
C TYR A 164 -4.31 8.86 -2.01
N ILE A 165 -5.38 9.58 -1.64
CA ILE A 165 -6.01 10.58 -2.50
C ILE A 165 -5.45 11.95 -2.12
N TYR A 166 -4.60 12.52 -2.97
CA TYR A 166 -4.00 13.83 -2.71
C TYR A 166 -4.96 14.98 -3.01
N LYS A 167 -5.69 14.89 -4.13
CA LYS A 167 -6.65 15.91 -4.54
C LYS A 167 -7.87 15.28 -5.18
N GLY A 168 -9.04 15.72 -4.74
CA GLY A 168 -10.32 15.20 -5.18
C GLY A 168 -11.23 14.97 -3.99
N VAL A 169 -12.45 14.50 -4.25
CA VAL A 169 -13.32 13.99 -3.18
C VAL A 169 -12.87 12.55 -2.90
N PRO A 170 -12.53 12.20 -1.65
CA PRO A 170 -12.04 10.87 -1.28
C PRO A 170 -13.12 9.78 -1.34
N ASN A 171 -13.63 9.53 -2.55
CA ASN A 171 -14.67 8.53 -2.81
C ASN A 171 -14.06 7.29 -3.46
N TRP A 172 -13.46 6.42 -2.65
CA TRP A 172 -12.83 5.17 -3.12
C TRP A 172 -13.79 4.30 -3.93
N SER A 173 -15.07 4.24 -3.54
CA SER A 173 -16.08 3.46 -4.23
C SER A 173 -16.36 3.93 -5.67
N ALA A 174 -16.14 5.22 -5.94
CA ALA A 174 -16.29 5.79 -7.28
C ALA A 174 -15.03 5.57 -8.12
N ILE A 175 -13.84 5.63 -7.50
CA ILE A 175 -12.53 5.49 -8.16
C ILE A 175 -12.19 4.03 -8.47
N LYS A 176 -12.58 3.11 -7.57
CA LYS A 176 -12.28 1.67 -7.65
C LYS A 176 -10.83 1.39 -8.05
N PRO A 177 -9.84 1.97 -7.34
CA PRO A 177 -8.44 1.74 -7.69
C PRO A 177 -8.11 0.25 -7.53
N GLN A 178 -7.30 -0.24 -8.45
CA GLN A 178 -6.75 -1.58 -8.42
C GLN A 178 -5.25 -1.47 -8.16
N VAL A 179 -4.80 -2.07 -7.07
CA VAL A 179 -3.37 -2.18 -6.79
C VAL A 179 -2.95 -3.61 -7.09
N VAL A 180 -1.91 -3.73 -7.92
CA VAL A 180 -1.29 -5.00 -8.32
C VAL A 180 0.06 -5.09 -7.64
N ILE A 181 0.27 -6.14 -6.88
CA ILE A 181 1.60 -6.52 -6.37
C ILE A 181 2.04 -7.73 -7.19
N ASP A 182 2.94 -7.49 -8.14
CA ASP A 182 3.58 -8.49 -8.99
C ASP A 182 4.92 -8.89 -8.35
N VAL A 183 4.96 -10.13 -7.85
CA VAL A 183 6.18 -10.76 -7.39
C VAL A 183 6.59 -11.81 -8.43
N PRO A 184 7.77 -11.67 -9.07
CA PRO A 184 8.19 -12.59 -10.12
C PRO A 184 8.10 -14.06 -9.72
N GLY A 185 7.37 -14.84 -10.52
CA GLY A 185 7.20 -16.28 -10.34
C GLY A 185 5.96 -16.71 -9.55
N GLU A 186 5.14 -15.76 -9.09
CA GLU A 186 3.90 -16.01 -8.34
C GLU A 186 2.71 -15.34 -9.04
N ASN A 187 1.48 -15.68 -8.62
CA ASN A 187 0.29 -14.98 -9.10
C ASN A 187 0.21 -13.60 -8.43
N ASP A 188 -0.19 -12.59 -9.20
CA ASP A 188 -0.40 -11.23 -8.72
C ASP A 188 -1.41 -11.17 -7.57
N LEU A 189 -1.18 -10.24 -6.64
CA LEU A 189 -2.19 -9.82 -5.67
C LEU A 189 -2.94 -8.61 -6.24
N TYR A 190 -4.26 -8.76 -6.44
CA TYR A 190 -5.17 -7.68 -6.83
C TYR A 190 -5.99 -7.19 -5.63
N VAL A 191 -5.76 -5.95 -5.21
CA VAL A 191 -6.57 -5.32 -4.16
C VAL A 191 -7.53 -4.30 -4.79
N THR A 192 -8.83 -4.58 -4.71
CA THR A 192 -9.88 -3.61 -5.06
C THR A 192 -10.32 -2.87 -3.80
N LEU A 193 -10.30 -1.54 -3.84
CA LEU A 193 -10.78 -0.72 -2.73
C LEU A 193 -12.26 -0.36 -2.90
N ASN A 194 -13.08 -0.65 -1.89
CA ASN A 194 -14.53 -0.42 -1.93
C ASN A 194 -15.09 0.28 -0.68
N VAL A 195 -14.34 1.23 -0.11
CA VAL A 195 -14.75 1.97 1.09
C VAL A 195 -15.60 3.19 0.75
N TYR A 196 -16.66 3.39 1.55
CA TYR A 196 -17.57 4.53 1.51
C TYR A 196 -17.38 5.42 2.75
N ASP A 197 -16.17 5.91 2.98
CA ASP A 197 -15.87 6.89 4.03
C ASP A 197 -14.86 7.92 3.52
N ASP A 198 -15.38 9.13 3.26
CA ASP A 198 -14.62 10.28 2.76
C ASP A 198 -13.60 10.81 3.78
N ASN A 199 -13.60 10.35 5.04
CA ASN A 199 -12.60 10.77 6.03
C ASN A 199 -11.33 9.92 6.00
N LEU A 200 -11.27 8.87 5.18
CA LEU A 200 -10.15 7.93 5.16
C LEU A 200 -9.35 8.10 3.87
N ALA A 201 -8.47 9.10 3.84
CA ALA A 201 -7.73 9.47 2.64
C ALA A 201 -6.52 8.57 2.32
N VAL A 202 -6.15 7.64 3.21
CA VAL A 202 -5.01 6.72 3.04
C VAL A 202 -5.48 5.27 3.22
N CYS A 203 -5.02 4.37 2.35
CA CYS A 203 -5.23 2.93 2.47
C CYS A 203 -3.88 2.20 2.49
N ALA A 204 -3.59 1.51 3.59
CA ALA A 204 -2.52 0.52 3.66
C ALA A 204 -2.98 -0.74 2.92
N VAL A 205 -2.35 -1.03 1.79
CA VAL A 205 -2.78 -2.08 0.85
C VAL A 205 -2.20 -3.42 1.27
N GLY A 206 -0.88 -3.51 1.39
CA GLY A 206 -0.17 -4.74 1.68
C GLY A 206 1.14 -4.50 2.41
N GLU A 207 1.58 -5.51 3.15
CA GLU A 207 2.88 -5.47 3.83
C GLU A 207 3.72 -6.66 3.39
N LEU A 208 4.94 -6.37 2.91
CA LEU A 208 5.96 -7.35 2.57
C LEU A 208 6.95 -7.40 3.73
N GLU A 209 7.15 -8.56 4.33
CA GLU A 209 8.10 -8.76 5.43
C GLU A 209 9.18 -9.78 5.05
N ASN A 210 10.44 -9.46 5.34
CA ASN A 210 11.54 -10.40 5.16
C ASN A 210 11.55 -11.40 6.31
N VAL A 211 11.08 -12.62 6.04
CA VAL A 211 11.04 -13.71 7.00
C VAL A 211 11.99 -14.81 6.53
N ARG A 212 13.13 -14.93 7.21
CA ARG A 212 14.16 -15.94 6.91
C ARG A 212 14.63 -15.90 5.43
N GLY A 213 14.71 -14.71 4.84
CA GLY A 213 15.12 -14.50 3.44
C GLY A 213 14.00 -14.70 2.41
N GLY A 214 12.82 -15.16 2.82
CA GLY A 214 11.61 -15.16 2.00
C GLY A 214 10.80 -13.88 2.17
N ILE A 215 9.68 -13.78 1.43
CA ILE A 215 8.71 -12.69 1.56
C ILE A 215 7.46 -13.26 2.22
N ARG A 216 7.01 -12.65 3.32
CA ARG A 216 5.62 -12.79 3.77
C ARG A 216 4.84 -11.59 3.26
N LEU A 217 3.93 -11.82 2.33
CA LEU A 217 3.02 -10.80 1.81
C LEU A 217 1.70 -10.90 2.56
N THR A 218 1.28 -9.84 3.22
CA THR A 218 0.02 -9.77 3.96
C THR A 218 -0.91 -8.75 3.32
N ASN A 219 -2.14 -9.14 2.98
CA ASN A 219 -3.19 -8.20 2.61
C ASN A 219 -3.54 -7.37 3.87
N ARG A 220 -3.34 -6.06 3.82
CA ARG A 220 -3.72 -5.16 4.92
C ARG A 220 -5.10 -4.56 4.68
N THR A 221 -5.36 -4.02 3.49
CA THR A 221 -6.57 -3.28 3.10
C THR A 221 -7.18 -2.54 4.29
N GLU A 222 -6.36 -1.70 4.92
CA GLU A 222 -6.66 -1.00 6.17
C GLU A 222 -6.59 0.52 5.94
N TYR A 223 -7.65 1.23 6.29
CA TYR A 223 -7.87 2.63 5.91
C TYR A 223 -7.68 3.57 7.10
N PHE A 224 -7.05 4.71 6.83
CA PHE A 224 -6.65 5.70 7.83
C PHE A 224 -6.97 7.13 7.37
N PRO A 225 -7.20 8.06 8.32
CA PRO A 225 -7.37 9.48 8.00
C PRO A 225 -6.13 10.13 7.37
N GLY A 226 -4.93 9.65 7.71
CA GLY A 226 -3.67 10.23 7.26
C GLY A 226 -2.47 9.31 7.47
N HIS A 227 -1.33 9.75 6.95
CA HIS A 227 -0.07 9.01 7.00
C HIS A 227 0.45 8.84 8.43
N GLU A 228 0.28 9.84 9.29
CA GLU A 228 0.71 9.77 10.68
C GLU A 228 -0.10 8.73 11.46
N GLU A 229 -1.43 8.68 11.28
CA GLU A 229 -2.29 7.65 11.85
C GLU A 229 -1.89 6.25 11.40
N MET A 230 -1.65 6.08 10.10
CA MET A 230 -1.19 4.81 9.53
C MET A 230 0.17 4.41 10.12
N ASP A 231 1.15 5.31 10.13
CA ASP A 231 2.47 5.01 10.68
C ASP A 231 2.38 4.65 12.17
N ARG A 232 1.62 5.38 12.98
CA ARG A 232 1.38 5.02 14.39
C ARG A 232 0.79 3.61 14.54
N ALA A 233 -0.07 3.18 13.63
CA ALA A 233 -0.65 1.83 13.66
C ALA A 233 0.35 0.71 13.29
N TYR A 234 1.29 0.96 12.38
CA TYR A 234 2.29 -0.02 11.91
C TYR A 234 3.68 0.12 12.55
N GLY A 235 3.92 1.19 13.29
CA GLY A 235 5.09 1.41 14.12
C GLY A 235 6.40 1.61 13.33
N PHE A 236 6.41 2.35 12.23
CA PHE A 236 7.67 2.80 11.63
C PHE A 236 8.26 3.96 12.44
N GLY A 237 7.42 4.83 13.01
CA GLY A 237 7.84 5.91 13.90
C GLY A 237 8.63 6.99 13.17
N LEU A 238 8.15 7.37 11.99
CA LEU A 238 8.66 8.49 11.22
C LEU A 238 8.11 9.81 11.77
N ASP A 239 8.88 10.87 11.58
CA ASP A 239 8.42 12.23 11.84
C ASP A 239 7.66 12.74 10.60
N TRP A 240 6.36 12.97 10.77
CA TRP A 240 5.48 13.53 9.75
C TRP A 240 5.35 15.05 9.94
N GLY A 241 5.40 15.80 8.84
CA GLY A 241 5.15 17.24 8.83
C GLY A 241 4.27 17.63 7.65
N ASP A 242 3.82 18.88 7.62
CA ASP A 242 3.03 19.43 6.52
C ASP A 242 3.90 19.54 5.26
N GLY A 243 3.76 18.62 4.32
CA GLY A 243 4.34 18.77 2.98
C GLY A 243 3.32 19.34 1.97
N THR A 244 3.79 19.62 0.76
CA THR A 244 2.94 20.03 -0.37
C THR A 244 3.48 19.40 -1.66
N LYS A 245 2.63 18.96 -2.60
CA LYS A 245 3.10 18.66 -3.97
C LYS A 245 3.46 19.99 -4.67
N PRO A 246 4.60 20.09 -5.37
CA PRO A 246 4.88 21.25 -6.21
C PRO A 246 3.84 21.35 -7.34
N PRO A 247 3.45 22.57 -7.75
CA PRO A 247 2.56 22.75 -8.91
C PRO A 247 3.22 22.15 -10.16
N LEU A 248 2.38 21.65 -11.07
CA LEU A 248 2.78 21.21 -12.42
C LEU A 248 3.55 22.31 -13.16
#